data_AF-A0A418RSU1-F1
#
_entry.id   AF-A0A418RSU1-F1
#
_cell.length_a   1.000
_cell.length_b   1.000
_cell.length_c   1.000
_cell.angle_alpha   90.00
_cell.angle_beta   90.00
_cell.angle_gamma   90.00
#
_symmetry.space_group_name_H-M   'P 1'
#
loop_
_entity.id
_entity.type
_entity.pdbx_description
1 polymer ?
#
loop_
_entity_poly.entity_id
_entity_poly.type
_entity_poly.pdbx_seq_one_letter_code
_entity_poly.pdbx_strand_id
1 'polypeptide(L)' 'GLVMLPTYIVGKDIENGTLKVVLENYPLPPLDIHAVYPHRKYLSAKVKAFMDFLQVWLEHRVSMPGAE' A
#
# COMPACT_ATOMS: atom_id res chain seq x y z
N GLY A 1 -2.57 5.37 23.39
CA GLY A 1 -3.71 4.55 22.91
C GLY A 1 -3.21 3.54 21.89
N LEU A 2 -4.06 2.64 21.42
CA LEU A 2 -3.74 1.68 20.36
C LEU A 2 -4.57 2.00 19.11
N VAL A 3 -3.96 1.85 17.93
CA VAL A 3 -4.60 2.05 16.63
C VAL A 3 -4.03 1.06 15.63
N MET A 4 -4.80 0.74 14.60
CA MET A 4 -4.43 -0.14 13.51
C MET A 4 -4.34 0.70 12.23
N LEU A 5 -3.12 0.96 11.77
CA LEU A 5 -2.85 1.81 10.61
C LEU A 5 -1.89 1.13 9.64
N PRO A 6 -2.04 1.34 8.32
CA PRO A 6 -1.08 0.87 7.34
C PRO A 6 0.31 1.48 7.54
N THR A 7 1.35 0.69 7.33
CA THR A 7 2.75 1.10 7.48
C THR A 7 3.16 2.22 6.53
N TYR A 8 2.53 2.35 5.36
CA TYR A 8 2.81 3.46 4.44
C TYR A 8 2.37 4.84 4.99
N ILE A 9 1.49 4.88 6.00
CA ILE A 9 1.08 6.12 6.67
C ILE A 9 2.02 6.46 7.82
N VAL A 10 2.38 5.46 8.64
CA VAL A 10 3.07 5.65 9.93
C VAL A 10 4.51 5.13 9.97
N GLY A 11 5.07 4.69 8.84
CA GLY A 11 6.40 4.07 8.76
C GLY A 11 7.49 4.96 9.33
N LYS A 12 7.46 6.26 9.04
CA LYS A 12 8.42 7.24 9.59
C LYS A 12 8.33 7.38 11.11
N ASP A 13 7.12 7.29 11.67
CA ASP A 13 6.93 7.40 13.12
C ASP A 13 7.43 6.14 13.84
N ILE A 14 7.31 4.98 13.19
CA ILE A 14 7.92 3.73 13.66
C ILE A 14 9.45 3.83 13.60
N GLU A 15 10.01 4.31 12.48
CA GLU A 15 11.45 4.51 12.30
C GLU A 15 12.03 5.51 13.32
N ASN A 16 11.30 6.59 13.61
CA ASN A 16 11.69 7.61 14.58
C ASN A 16 11.43 7.21 16.04
N GLY A 17 10.78 6.07 16.29
CA GLY A 17 10.43 5.60 17.63
C GLY A 17 9.31 6.38 18.33
N THR A 18 8.61 7.28 17.63
CA THR A 18 7.42 7.96 18.14
C THR A 18 6.20 7.03 18.18
N LEU A 19 6.22 5.98 17.36
CA LEU A 19 5.29 4.84 17.44
C LEU A 19 6.05 3.53 17.66
N LYS A 20 5.36 2.59 18.33
CA LYS A 20 5.88 1.24 18.58
C LYS A 20 4.91 0.21 18.03
N VAL A 21 5.42 -0.72 17.23
CA VAL A 21 4.65 -1.89 16.77
C VAL A 21 4.40 -2.82 17.96
N VAL A 22 3.20 -3.35 18.06
CA VAL A 22 2.79 -4.29 19.11
C VAL A 22 2.01 -5.43 18.49
N LEU A 23 1.88 -6.55 19.22
CA LEU A 23 1.15 -7.74 18.75
C LEU A 23 1.71 -8.31 17.42
N GLU A 24 3.02 -8.26 17.21
CA GLU A 24 3.69 -8.72 15.97
C GLU A 24 3.39 -10.19 15.61
N ASN A 25 3.01 -11.01 16.59
CA ASN A 25 2.61 -12.41 16.38
C ASN A 25 1.17 -12.57 15.87
N TYR A 26 0.43 -11.47 15.70
CA TYR A 26 -0.97 -11.46 15.25
C TYR A 26 -1.12 -10.54 14.02
N PRO A 27 -0.47 -10.87 12.89
CA PRO A 27 -0.57 -10.05 11.69
C PRO A 27 -1.99 -10.10 11.10
N LEU A 28 -2.36 -9.01 10.45
CA LEU A 28 -3.60 -8.95 9.68
C LEU A 28 -3.34 -9.45 8.25
N PRO A 29 -4.40 -9.88 7.55
CA PRO A 29 -4.32 -10.08 6.11
C PRO A 29 -3.80 -8.82 5.42
N PRO A 30 -2.95 -8.95 4.40
CA PRO A 30 -2.48 -7.81 3.62
C PRO A 30 -3.67 -7.08 2.98
N LEU A 31 -3.58 -5.76 2.91
CA LEU A 31 -4.56 -4.93 2.22
C LEU A 31 -4.07 -4.61 0.81
N ASP A 32 -4.90 -4.91 -0.17
CA ASP A 32 -4.63 -4.59 -1.56
C ASP A 32 -4.91 -3.11 -1.88
N ILE A 33 -4.14 -2.58 -2.82
CA ILE A 33 -4.39 -1.27 -3.41
C ILE A 33 -5.02 -1.50 -4.79
N HIS A 34 -6.22 -0.96 -4.99
CA HIS A 34 -6.94 -1.10 -6.25
C HIS A 34 -7.03 0.24 -7.00
N ALA A 35 -6.69 0.22 -8.29
CA ALA A 35 -7.00 1.30 -9.22
C ALA A 35 -8.39 1.08 -9.81
N VAL A 36 -9.33 2.00 -9.54
CA VAL A 36 -10.73 1.90 -10.00
C VAL A 36 -11.01 2.97 -11.05
N TYR A 37 -11.54 2.56 -12.20
CA TYR A 37 -11.86 3.44 -13.34
C TYR A 37 -13.01 2.87 -14.20
N PRO A 38 -13.71 3.71 -14.99
CA PRO A 38 -14.80 3.26 -15.87
C PRO A 38 -14.34 2.32 -16.99
N HIS A 39 -15.23 1.38 -17.35
CA HIS A 39 -15.14 0.30 -18.36
C HIS A 39 -13.83 0.10 -19.17
N ARG A 40 -13.27 -1.12 -19.10
CA ARG A 40 -11.99 -1.55 -19.73
C ARG A 40 -11.87 -1.34 -21.25
N LYS A 41 -12.98 -1.32 -22.00
CA LYS A 41 -12.97 -1.29 -23.48
C LYS A 41 -12.45 0.02 -24.09
N TYR A 42 -12.52 1.14 -23.38
CA TYR A 42 -12.10 2.46 -23.87
C TYR A 42 -11.18 3.18 -22.88
N LEU A 43 -10.22 2.45 -22.31
CA LEU A 43 -9.24 3.06 -21.43
C LEU A 43 -8.40 4.06 -22.22
N SER A 44 -8.42 5.33 -21.83
CA SER A 44 -7.61 6.34 -22.51
C SER A 44 -6.11 6.01 -22.35
N ALA A 45 -5.31 6.36 -23.36
CA ALA A 45 -3.87 6.17 -23.31
C ALA A 45 -3.23 6.85 -22.09
N LYS A 46 -3.76 8.00 -21.67
CA LYS A 46 -3.33 8.72 -20.46
C LYS A 46 -3.57 7.90 -19.20
N VAL A 47 -4.74 7.24 -19.06
CA VAL A 47 -5.02 6.40 -17.88
C VAL A 47 -4.12 5.17 -17.88
N LYS A 48 -3.92 4.52 -19.05
CA LYS A 48 -2.98 3.39 -19.16
C LYS A 48 -1.57 3.79 -18.72
N ALA A 49 -1.02 4.86 -19.31
CA ALA A 49 0.31 5.35 -18.95
C ALA A 49 0.44 5.71 -17.46
N PHE A 50 -0.63 6.25 -16.86
CA PHE A 50 -0.65 6.53 -15.43
C PHE A 50 -0.66 5.26 -14.57
N MET A 51 -1.41 4.23 -14.95
CA MET A 51 -1.39 2.94 -14.26
C MET A 51 -0.02 2.27 -14.35
N ASP A 52 0.60 2.29 -15.53
CA ASP A 52 1.94 1.73 -15.75
C ASP A 52 2.97 2.46 -14.85
N PHE A 53 2.86 3.79 -14.75
CA PHE A 53 3.64 4.59 -13.82
C PHE A 53 3.39 4.21 -12.35
N LEU A 54 2.13 4.10 -11.94
CA LEU A 54 1.77 3.78 -10.56
C LEU A 54 2.29 2.40 -10.14
N GLN A 55 2.27 1.41 -11.03
CA GLN A 55 2.75 0.06 -10.74
C GLN A 55 4.22 0.10 -10.29
N VAL A 56 5.09 0.73 -11.10
CA VAL A 56 6.51 0.89 -10.77
C VAL A 56 6.72 1.77 -9.53
N TRP A 57 5.91 2.84 -9.41
CA TRP A 57 6.04 3.77 -8.28
C TRP A 57 5.69 3.14 -6.92
N LEU A 58 4.77 2.16 -6.90
CA LEU A 58 4.30 1.51 -5.68
C LEU A 58 5.21 0.36 -5.20
N GLU A 59 5.94 -0.31 -6.09
CA GLU A 59 6.79 -1.49 -5.79
C GLU A 59 7.67 -1.33 -4.53
N HIS A 60 8.24 -0.14 -4.32
CA HIS A 60 9.18 0.12 -3.23
C HIS A 60 8.57 0.87 -2.05
N ARG A 61 7.31 1.33 -2.17
CA ARG A 61 6.63 2.18 -1.18
C ARG A 61 5.56 1.44 -0.41
N VAL A 62 5.09 0.34 -0.97
CA VAL A 62 4.12 -0.55 -0.36
C VAL A 62 4.81 -1.89 -0.24
N SER A 63 5.65 -2.02 0.79
CA SER A 63 6.27 -3.32 1.10
C SER A 63 5.13 -4.30 1.36
N MET A 64 4.92 -5.25 0.44
CA MET A 64 3.98 -6.36 0.59
C MET A 64 4.75 -7.66 0.86
N PRO A 65 5.15 -7.95 2.11
CA PRO A 65 5.48 -9.32 2.48
C PRO A 65 4.15 -10.03 2.79
N GLY A 66 3.67 -10.87 1.88
CA GLY A 66 2.45 -11.66 2.13
C GLY A 66 1.72 -12.12 0.88
N ALA A 67 2.40 -12.83 -0.01
CA ALA A 67 1.74 -13.68 -0.99
C ALA A 67 2.55 -14.98 -1.15
N GLU A 68 2.94 -15.59 -0.02
CA GLU A 68 3.22 -17.03 0.12
C GLU A 68 2.75 -17.51 1.49
#